data_AF-A0A8B9Z962-F1
#
_entry.id   AF-A0A8B9Z962-F1
#
_cell.length_a   1.000
_cell.length_b   1.000
_cell.length_c   1.000
_cell.angle_alpha   90.00
_cell.angle_beta   90.00
_cell.angle_gamma   90.00
#
_symmetry.space_group_name_H-M   'P 1'
#
loop_
_entity.id
_entity.type
_entity.pdbx_description
1 polymer ?
#
loop_
_entity_poly.entity_id
_entity_poly.type
_entity_poly.pdbx_seq_one_letter_code
_entity_poly.pdbx_strand_id
1 'polypeptide(L)'
;SILPLSNCPQLQCCRHIVPGPLWCSDAPHPLSKIPGGRGGSRDPSLSALIYKDEKITVNQDVPVHEGKPHIVHFQYKVTEVKTSSWDAVLSNQSLFVEIPDGLLADGSKEGLSALLEFAEEKMKVNYVFICFRKSREDRAPLLKTFSFLGFEIVRPGHPSVPSRPDVMFMVYPLDQNSSSDEE
;
A
#
# COMPACT_ATOMS: atom_id res chain seq x y z
N SER A 1 -7.72 15.45 5.39
CA SER A 1 -7.40 14.84 4.08
C SER A 1 -7.02 13.39 4.29
N ILE A 2 -7.86 12.45 3.86
CA ILE A 2 -7.75 11.02 4.22
C ILE A 2 -6.69 10.28 3.40
N LEU A 3 -6.28 10.81 2.25
CA LEU A 3 -5.34 10.15 1.34
C LEU A 3 -4.02 10.94 1.29
N PRO A 4 -2.94 10.44 1.89
CA PRO A 4 -1.61 10.90 1.52
C PRO A 4 -1.36 10.36 0.11
N LEU A 5 -1.40 11.22 -0.91
CA LEU A 5 -0.79 10.83 -2.18
C LEU A 5 0.70 10.83 -1.92
N SER A 6 1.26 9.64 -1.78
CA SER A 6 2.64 9.47 -1.35
C SER A 6 3.53 10.01 -2.47
N ASN A 7 4.17 11.16 -2.23
CA ASN A 7 5.23 11.66 -3.11
C ASN A 7 6.49 10.84 -2.81
N CYS A 8 6.52 9.58 -3.24
CA CYS A 8 7.68 8.71 -3.09
C CYS A 8 8.73 9.15 -4.11
N PRO A 9 9.89 9.70 -3.70
CA PRO A 9 11.02 9.76 -4.61
C PRO A 9 11.43 8.31 -4.90
N GLN A 10 11.35 7.93 -6.17
CA GLN A 10 11.89 6.69 -6.72
C GLN A 10 13.20 6.35 -6.01
N LEU A 11 13.25 5.22 -5.29
CA LEU A 11 14.50 4.67 -4.78
C LEU A 11 15.35 4.29 -5.99
N GLN A 12 16.20 5.23 -6.37
CA GLN A 12 17.19 5.09 -7.42
C GLN A 12 18.07 3.91 -7.04
N CYS A 13 17.98 2.86 -7.85
CA CYS A 13 18.76 1.63 -7.75
C CYS A 13 20.26 1.97 -7.83
N CYS A 14 20.87 2.22 -6.67
CA CYS A 14 22.30 2.45 -6.56
C CYS A 14 23.03 1.13 -6.87
N ARG A 15 23.50 1.00 -8.12
CA ARG A 15 24.59 0.09 -8.47
C ARG A 15 25.83 0.48 -7.68
N HIS A 16 26.10 -0.21 -6.56
CA HIS A 16 27.43 -0.21 -5.96
C HIS A 16 28.17 -1.48 -6.38
N ILE A 17 29.20 -1.25 -7.19
CA ILE A 17 30.26 -2.20 -7.50
C ILE A 17 31.02 -2.45 -6.20
N VAL A 18 31.06 -3.70 -5.75
CA VAL A 18 31.97 -4.16 -4.68
C VAL A 18 33.17 -4.85 -5.31
N PRO A 19 34.40 -4.47 -4.95
CA PRO A 19 35.53 -5.39 -4.90
C PRO A 19 35.71 -5.88 -3.45
N GLY A 20 35.84 -7.19 -3.30
CA GLY A 20 35.83 -7.90 -2.02
C GLY A 20 37.03 -7.65 -1.09
N PRO A 21 37.02 -8.32 0.09
CA PRO A 21 37.87 -7.97 1.22
C PRO A 21 39.29 -8.53 1.11
N LEU A 22 40.29 -7.67 1.35
CA LEU A 22 41.66 -8.07 1.61
C LEU A 22 41.87 -8.14 3.13
N TRP A 23 42.32 -9.31 3.61
CA TRP A 23 42.65 -9.62 5.00
C TRP A 23 43.57 -8.60 5.68
N CYS A 24 43.36 -8.38 6.98
CA CYS A 24 44.42 -8.34 8.00
C CYS A 24 43.82 -8.36 9.41
N SER A 25 44.19 -9.37 10.19
CA SER A 25 44.02 -9.47 11.65
C SER A 25 45.22 -8.82 12.35
N ASP A 26 45.02 -8.03 13.41
CA ASP A 26 45.73 -8.11 14.71
C ASP A 26 45.15 -7.08 15.72
N ALA A 27 45.15 -7.41 17.02
CA ALA A 27 44.48 -6.68 18.13
C ALA A 27 45.48 -5.80 18.93
N PRO A 28 45.25 -5.28 20.17
CA PRO A 28 44.03 -4.84 20.91
C PRO A 28 44.16 -3.41 21.55
N HIS A 29 43.08 -2.93 22.19
CA HIS A 29 42.97 -2.11 23.43
C HIS A 29 42.04 -0.86 23.43
N PRO A 30 41.39 -0.56 24.58
CA PRO A 30 40.13 0.17 24.67
C PRO A 30 40.32 1.64 25.03
N LEU A 31 39.51 2.53 24.44
CA LEU A 31 39.30 3.86 25.03
C LEU A 31 37.84 4.30 24.89
N SER A 32 37.19 4.31 26.04
CA SER A 32 35.93 4.95 26.37
C SER A 32 35.89 6.39 25.88
N LYS A 33 34.96 6.70 24.96
CA LYS A 33 34.34 8.03 24.83
C LYS A 33 33.05 7.93 24.01
N ILE A 34 31.95 7.70 24.71
CA ILE A 34 30.62 8.16 24.29
C ILE A 34 30.41 9.44 25.13
N PRO A 35 30.04 10.59 24.53
CA PRO A 35 28.62 10.86 24.36
C PRO A 35 28.31 11.62 23.06
N GLY A 36 27.59 10.96 22.17
CA GLY A 36 27.05 11.59 20.99
C GLY A 36 25.96 10.77 20.36
N GLY A 37 25.21 10.02 21.19
CA GLY A 37 24.01 9.32 20.78
C GLY A 37 22.91 10.32 20.47
N ARG A 38 23.03 11.02 19.33
CA ARG A 38 21.89 11.65 18.69
C ARG A 38 21.13 10.51 18.02
N GLY A 39 20.44 9.73 18.85
CA GLY A 39 19.38 8.85 18.41
C GLY A 39 18.33 9.74 17.75
N GLY A 40 18.49 9.96 16.45
CA GLY A 40 17.37 10.26 15.58
C GLY A 40 16.52 9.00 15.50
N SER A 41 15.93 8.59 16.63
CA SER A 41 14.81 7.67 16.66
C SER A 41 13.65 8.47 16.08
N ARG A 42 13.66 8.63 14.75
CA ARG A 42 12.42 8.75 14.01
C ARG A 42 11.72 7.45 14.36
N ASP A 43 10.78 7.51 15.29
CA ASP A 43 9.90 6.40 15.60
C ASP A 43 9.45 5.85 14.23
N PRO A 44 9.90 4.65 13.81
CA PRO A 44 9.34 4.04 12.64
C PRO A 44 7.87 3.86 12.98
N SER A 45 6.97 4.40 12.15
CA SER A 45 5.55 4.06 12.25
C SER A 45 5.45 2.55 12.49
N LEU A 46 5.03 2.14 13.69
CA LEU A 46 5.02 0.73 14.04
C LEU A 46 3.92 0.08 13.20
N SER A 47 4.31 -0.73 12.22
CA SER A 47 3.38 -1.51 11.41
C SER A 47 3.19 -2.88 12.04
N ALA A 48 1.96 -3.26 12.34
CA ALA A 48 1.61 -4.58 12.85
C ALA A 48 1.21 -5.52 11.71
N LEU A 49 1.70 -6.77 11.71
CA LEU A 49 1.22 -7.80 10.78
C LEU A 49 -0.20 -8.20 11.17
N ILE A 50 -1.17 -7.96 10.29
CA ILE A 50 -2.59 -8.29 10.55
C ILE A 50 -3.04 -9.55 9.81
N TYR A 51 -2.37 -9.92 8.72
CA TYR A 51 -2.68 -11.14 7.96
C TYR A 51 -1.50 -11.60 7.11
N LYS A 52 -1.38 -12.92 6.94
CA LYS A 52 -0.39 -13.52 6.03
C LYS A 52 -0.88 -14.87 5.54
N ASP A 53 -0.85 -15.05 4.23
CA ASP A 53 -1.01 -16.35 3.58
C ASP A 53 0.05 -16.55 2.47
N GLU A 54 -0.21 -17.49 1.56
CA GLU A 54 0.68 -17.78 0.45
C GLU A 54 0.69 -16.69 -0.62
N LYS A 55 -0.43 -16.00 -0.82
CA LYS A 55 -0.68 -14.99 -1.86
C LYS A 55 -0.25 -13.59 -1.39
N ILE A 56 -0.63 -13.20 -0.17
CA ILE A 56 -0.47 -11.84 0.36
C ILE A 56 0.02 -11.80 1.82
N THR A 57 0.68 -10.70 2.15
CA THR A 57 1.03 -10.29 3.51
C THR A 57 0.48 -8.88 3.72
N VAL A 58 -0.25 -8.67 4.81
CA VAL A 58 -0.94 -7.42 5.11
C VAL A 58 -0.46 -6.88 6.44
N ASN A 59 0.11 -5.68 6.42
CA ASN A 59 0.51 -4.95 7.61
C ASN A 59 -0.36 -3.70 7.77
N GLN A 60 -0.62 -3.29 9.00
CA GLN A 60 -1.37 -2.08 9.30
C GLN A 60 -0.56 -1.18 10.23
N ASP A 61 -0.48 0.10 9.88
CA ASP A 61 0.13 1.09 10.76
C ASP A 61 -0.67 1.24 12.05
N VAL A 62 0.02 1.19 13.19
CA VAL A 62 -0.60 1.49 14.49
C VAL A 62 -0.97 2.98 14.51
N PRO A 63 -2.27 3.33 14.67
CA PRO A 63 -2.69 4.71 14.77
C PRO A 63 -2.15 5.30 16.08
N VAL A 64 -1.18 6.20 16.00
CA VAL A 64 -0.53 6.82 17.17
C VAL A 64 -1.41 7.92 17.80
N HIS A 65 -2.37 8.47 17.04
CA HIS A 65 -3.29 9.53 17.47
C HIS A 65 -4.67 9.37 16.81
N GLU A 66 -5.73 9.83 17.50
CA GLU A 66 -7.06 10.01 16.89
C GLU A 66 -6.96 10.91 15.66
N GLY A 67 -7.38 10.39 14.50
CA GLY A 67 -7.37 11.11 13.23
C GLY A 67 -6.22 10.78 12.27
N LYS A 68 -5.22 9.96 12.67
CA LYS A 68 -4.25 9.41 11.69
C LYS A 68 -4.98 8.40 10.78
N PRO A 69 -4.79 8.44 9.44
CA PRO A 69 -5.40 7.47 8.56
C PRO A 69 -4.94 6.05 8.91
N HIS A 70 -5.85 5.08 8.84
CA HIS A 70 -5.53 3.66 9.02
C HIS A 70 -4.85 3.15 7.75
N ILE A 71 -3.53 3.33 7.66
CA ILE A 71 -2.75 2.89 6.51
C ILE A 71 -2.58 1.37 6.58
N VAL A 72 -2.86 0.71 5.45
CA VAL A 72 -2.74 -0.73 5.27
C VAL A 72 -1.78 -0.98 4.11
N HIS A 73 -0.76 -1.78 4.37
CA HIS A 73 0.27 -2.16 3.42
C HIS A 73 0.02 -3.59 2.95
N PHE A 74 -0.29 -3.73 1.66
CA PHE A 74 -0.44 -5.03 1.01
C PHE A 74 0.85 -5.39 0.31
N GLN A 75 1.36 -6.59 0.55
CA GLN A 75 2.48 -7.17 -0.19
C GLN A 75 2.01 -8.47 -0.82
N TYR A 76 2.18 -8.61 -2.14
CA TYR A 76 1.83 -9.81 -2.88
C TYR A 76 3.07 -10.41 -3.54
N LYS A 77 3.09 -11.74 -3.69
CA LYS A 77 4.18 -12.42 -4.38
C LYS A 77 3.98 -12.33 -5.90
N VAL A 78 5.05 -11.96 -6.59
CA VAL A 78 5.13 -11.94 -8.05
C VAL A 78 5.86 -13.19 -8.55
N THR A 79 6.95 -13.54 -7.88
CA THR A 79 7.66 -14.81 -8.03
C THR A 79 8.06 -15.32 -6.64
N GLU A 80 8.75 -16.45 -6.55
CA GLU A 80 9.28 -16.97 -5.27
C GLU A 80 10.23 -15.97 -4.58
N VAL A 81 10.90 -15.11 -5.35
CA VAL A 81 11.92 -14.16 -4.88
C VAL A 81 11.53 -12.69 -5.05
N LYS A 82 10.49 -12.40 -5.83
CA LYS A 82 10.03 -11.03 -6.11
C LYS A 82 8.66 -10.81 -5.47
N THR A 83 8.56 -9.75 -4.68
CA THR A 83 7.29 -9.24 -4.15
C THR A 83 7.00 -7.86 -4.72
N SER A 84 5.75 -7.43 -4.61
CA SER A 84 5.31 -6.07 -4.94
C SER A 84 4.29 -5.63 -3.91
N SER A 85 4.03 -4.33 -3.83
CA SER A 85 3.20 -3.76 -2.76
C SER A 85 2.26 -2.69 -3.24
N TRP A 86 1.16 -2.56 -2.51
CA TRP A 86 0.26 -1.41 -2.58
C TRP A 86 -0.06 -0.88 -1.21
N ASP A 87 -0.17 0.43 -1.15
CA ASP A 87 -0.62 1.12 0.04
C ASP A 87 -2.10 1.44 -0.11
N ALA A 88 -2.82 1.30 1.00
CA ALA A 88 -4.21 1.65 1.07
C ALA A 88 -4.53 2.38 2.36
N VAL A 89 -5.64 3.10 2.35
CA VAL A 89 -6.22 3.69 3.56
C VAL A 89 -7.56 3.04 3.83
N LEU A 90 -7.73 2.48 5.02
CA LEU A 90 -9.02 2.03 5.51
C LEU A 90 -9.76 3.22 6.13
N SER A 91 -10.98 3.47 5.66
CA SER A 91 -11.86 4.51 6.18
C SER A 91 -13.31 4.05 6.15
N ASN A 92 -13.95 3.99 7.32
CA ASN A 92 -15.27 3.38 7.50
C ASN A 92 -15.27 1.94 6.93
N GLN A 93 -16.26 1.60 6.10
CA GLN A 93 -16.36 0.32 5.41
C GLN A 93 -15.81 0.41 3.97
N SER A 94 -14.76 1.20 3.77
CA SER A 94 -14.17 1.42 2.45
C SER A 94 -12.65 1.39 2.50
N LEU A 95 -12.05 0.67 1.57
CA LEU A 95 -10.61 0.57 1.41
C LEU A 95 -10.19 1.39 0.18
N PHE A 96 -9.24 2.32 0.34
CA PHE A 96 -8.76 3.19 -0.73
C PHE A 96 -7.33 2.82 -1.11
N VAL A 97 -7.16 2.08 -2.20
CA VAL A 97 -5.87 1.61 -2.72
C VAL A 97 -5.25 2.66 -3.63
N GLU A 98 -4.03 3.10 -3.32
CA GLU A 98 -3.26 4.02 -4.17
C GLU A 98 -2.55 3.23 -5.28
N ILE A 99 -2.79 3.59 -6.54
CA ILE A 99 -2.09 2.98 -7.66
C ILE A 99 -0.76 3.72 -7.86
N PRO A 100 0.40 3.04 -7.70
CA PRO A 100 1.70 3.68 -7.81
C PRO A 100 1.94 4.22 -9.23
N ASP A 101 2.73 5.28 -9.32
CA ASP A 101 3.10 5.88 -10.61
C ASP A 101 3.95 4.93 -11.47
N GLY A 102 3.73 4.99 -12.77
CA GLY A 102 4.36 4.08 -13.74
C GLY A 102 3.53 2.82 -13.99
N LEU A 103 4.13 1.86 -14.69
CA LEU A 103 3.44 0.62 -15.06
C LEU A 103 3.11 -0.21 -13.82
N LEU A 104 1.94 -0.85 -13.84
CA LEU A 104 1.60 -1.85 -12.83
C LEU A 104 2.65 -2.95 -12.84
N ALA A 105 3.10 -3.37 -11.65
CA ALA A 105 4.08 -4.44 -11.54
C ALA A 105 3.51 -5.76 -12.10
N ASP A 106 4.41 -6.66 -12.51
CA ASP A 106 4.03 -8.02 -12.88
C ASP A 106 3.24 -8.68 -11.73
N GLY A 107 2.29 -9.54 -12.04
CA GLY A 107 1.44 -10.17 -11.04
C GLY A 107 0.42 -9.24 -10.36
N SER A 108 0.30 -7.98 -10.82
CA SER A 108 -0.66 -7.01 -10.27
C SER A 108 -2.11 -7.48 -10.39
N LYS A 109 -2.48 -8.25 -11.41
CA LYS A 109 -3.84 -8.78 -11.51
C LYS A 109 -4.14 -9.75 -10.37
N GLU A 110 -3.23 -10.71 -10.16
CA GLU A 110 -3.33 -11.72 -9.12
C GLU A 110 -3.24 -11.09 -7.72
N GLY A 111 -2.36 -10.09 -7.57
CA GLY A 111 -2.28 -9.26 -6.37
C GLY A 111 -3.58 -8.51 -6.08
N LEU A 112 -4.25 -7.97 -7.10
CA LEU A 112 -5.55 -7.29 -6.95
C LEU A 112 -6.64 -8.27 -6.54
N SER A 113 -6.69 -9.44 -7.20
CA SER A 113 -7.65 -10.48 -6.83
C SER A 113 -7.48 -10.91 -5.38
N ALA A 114 -6.25 -11.14 -4.91
CA ALA A 114 -6.00 -11.52 -3.53
C ALA A 114 -6.31 -10.39 -2.53
N LEU A 115 -6.07 -9.13 -2.92
CA LEU A 115 -6.48 -7.97 -2.12
C LEU A 115 -8.01 -7.89 -1.98
N LEU A 116 -8.76 -8.06 -3.08
CA LEU A 116 -10.23 -8.04 -3.08
C LEU A 116 -10.81 -9.17 -2.21
N GLU A 117 -10.29 -10.39 -2.37
CA GLU A 117 -10.64 -11.57 -1.56
C GLU A 117 -10.43 -11.28 -0.07
N PHE A 118 -9.27 -10.72 0.29
CA PHE A 118 -8.97 -10.35 1.68
C PHE A 118 -9.87 -9.21 2.21
N ALA A 119 -10.14 -8.20 1.38
CA ALA A 119 -10.99 -7.08 1.73
C ALA A 119 -12.42 -7.55 2.06
N GLU A 120 -12.94 -8.51 1.30
CA GLU A 120 -14.26 -9.12 1.48
C GLU A 120 -14.30 -10.10 2.65
N GLU A 121 -13.37 -11.04 2.70
CA GLU A 121 -13.44 -12.13 3.67
C GLU A 121 -12.97 -11.73 5.06
N LYS A 122 -11.88 -10.95 5.13
CA LYS A 122 -11.19 -10.68 6.40
C LYS A 122 -11.49 -9.28 6.91
N MET A 123 -11.44 -8.25 6.04
CA MET A 123 -11.73 -6.87 6.45
C MET A 123 -13.22 -6.55 6.50
N LYS A 124 -14.07 -7.29 5.77
CA LYS A 124 -15.53 -7.07 5.70
C LYS A 124 -15.89 -5.64 5.29
N VAL A 125 -15.13 -5.06 4.36
CA VAL A 125 -15.45 -3.75 3.78
C VAL A 125 -16.56 -3.88 2.73
N ASN A 126 -17.28 -2.79 2.47
CA ASN A 126 -18.34 -2.74 1.45
C ASN A 126 -17.79 -2.35 0.07
N TYR A 127 -16.74 -1.53 0.06
CA TYR A 127 -16.23 -0.93 -1.16
C TYR A 127 -14.71 -0.95 -1.18
N VAL A 128 -14.16 -1.26 -2.34
CA VAL A 128 -12.74 -1.04 -2.63
C VAL A 128 -12.66 0.07 -3.68
N PHE A 129 -12.04 1.18 -3.30
CA PHE A 129 -11.70 2.26 -4.20
C PHE A 129 -10.25 2.11 -4.64
N ILE A 130 -10.00 2.36 -5.91
CA ILE A 130 -8.65 2.66 -6.39
C ILE A 130 -8.53 4.15 -6.70
N CYS A 131 -7.35 4.71 -6.50
CA CYS A 131 -7.11 6.11 -6.79
C CYS A 131 -5.73 6.37 -7.42
N PHE A 132 -5.68 7.33 -8.34
CA PHE A 132 -4.45 7.79 -9.00
C PHE A 132 -4.58 9.21 -9.52
N ARG A 133 -3.45 9.89 -9.76
CA ARG A 133 -3.43 11.27 -10.26
C ARG A 133 -4.00 11.37 -11.68
N LYS A 134 -4.85 12.36 -11.93
CA LYS A 134 -5.42 12.61 -13.28
C LYS A 134 -4.39 13.05 -14.31
N SER A 135 -3.25 13.59 -13.87
CA SER A 135 -2.17 14.09 -14.72
C SER A 135 -1.28 12.98 -15.30
N ARG A 136 -1.54 11.71 -14.97
CA ARG A 136 -0.78 10.57 -15.46
C ARG A 136 -0.94 10.37 -16.96
N GLU A 137 0.17 10.11 -17.65
CA GLU A 137 0.19 9.79 -19.08
C GLU A 137 -0.47 8.44 -19.38
N ASP A 138 -0.36 7.48 -18.45
CA ASP A 138 -0.95 6.14 -18.52
C ASP A 138 -2.39 6.09 -17.97
N ARG A 139 -3.06 7.24 -17.79
CA ARG A 139 -4.45 7.31 -17.31
C ARG A 139 -5.42 6.47 -18.13
N ALA A 140 -5.36 6.57 -19.46
CA ALA A 140 -6.29 5.85 -20.35
C ALA A 140 -6.17 4.32 -20.24
N PRO A 141 -4.95 3.72 -20.33
CA PRO A 141 -4.82 2.29 -20.12
C PRO A 141 -5.20 1.85 -18.69
N LEU A 142 -4.92 2.64 -17.64
CA LEU A 142 -5.38 2.31 -16.28
C LEU A 142 -6.90 2.22 -16.19
N LEU A 143 -7.62 3.23 -16.68
CA LEU A 143 -9.09 3.22 -16.69
C LEU A 143 -9.64 1.99 -17.42
N LYS A 144 -9.04 1.67 -18.58
CA LYS A 144 -9.43 0.50 -19.36
C LYS A 144 -9.20 -0.79 -18.57
N THR A 145 -8.02 -0.96 -17.98
CA THR A 145 -7.66 -2.14 -17.18
C THR A 145 -8.62 -2.34 -16.02
N PHE A 146 -8.82 -1.34 -15.19
CA PHE A 146 -9.67 -1.47 -14.00
C PHE A 146 -11.16 -1.59 -14.35
N SER A 147 -11.60 -0.92 -15.43
CA SER A 147 -12.98 -1.11 -15.93
C SER A 147 -13.24 -2.55 -16.38
N PHE A 148 -12.27 -3.20 -17.05
CA PHE A 148 -12.38 -4.62 -17.37
C PHE A 148 -12.40 -5.54 -16.15
N LEU A 149 -11.83 -5.10 -15.03
CA LEU A 149 -11.85 -5.82 -13.76
C LEU A 149 -13.12 -5.54 -12.94
N GLY A 150 -14.07 -4.76 -13.47
CA GLY A 150 -15.35 -4.45 -12.81
C GLY A 150 -15.34 -3.16 -11.98
N PHE A 151 -14.26 -2.38 -12.00
CA PHE A 151 -14.27 -1.08 -11.34
C PHE A 151 -15.01 -0.02 -12.18
N GLU A 152 -15.82 0.78 -11.51
CA GLU A 152 -16.57 1.86 -12.15
C GLU A 152 -16.01 3.23 -11.76
N ILE A 153 -16.03 4.20 -12.68
CA ILE A 153 -15.59 5.57 -12.38
C ILE A 153 -16.53 6.19 -11.35
N VAL A 154 -15.97 6.70 -10.26
CA VAL A 154 -16.76 7.38 -9.22
C VAL A 154 -17.22 8.75 -9.71
N ARG A 155 -18.52 9.02 -9.56
CA ARG A 155 -19.08 10.34 -9.87
C ARG A 155 -18.59 11.40 -8.87
N PRO A 156 -18.31 12.63 -9.32
CA PRO A 156 -18.03 13.74 -8.41
C PRO A 156 -19.14 13.90 -7.36
N GLY A 157 -18.77 14.13 -6.11
CA GLY A 157 -19.72 14.28 -5.00
C GLY A 157 -20.15 12.98 -4.30
N HIS A 158 -19.52 11.84 -4.62
CA HIS A 158 -19.75 10.60 -3.87
C HIS A 158 -19.38 10.77 -2.38
N PRO A 159 -20.27 10.38 -1.43
CA PRO A 159 -20.10 10.71 0.00
C PRO A 159 -18.85 10.08 0.62
N SER A 160 -18.44 8.89 0.18
CA SER A 160 -17.24 8.21 0.68
C SER A 160 -15.93 8.76 0.10
N VAL A 161 -15.98 9.58 -0.95
CA VAL A 161 -14.77 10.04 -1.65
C VAL A 161 -14.46 11.50 -1.31
N PRO A 162 -13.25 11.81 -0.84
CA PRO A 162 -12.88 13.19 -0.52
C PRO A 162 -12.87 14.05 -1.79
N SER A 163 -13.24 15.33 -1.65
CA SER A 163 -13.14 16.31 -2.74
C SER A 163 -11.68 16.55 -3.13
N ARG A 164 -11.21 15.80 -4.12
CA ARG A 164 -9.84 15.84 -4.67
C ARG A 164 -9.91 15.92 -6.18
N PRO A 165 -10.00 17.14 -6.77
CA PRO A 165 -10.20 17.31 -8.21
C PRO A 165 -9.00 16.83 -9.03
N ASP A 166 -7.83 16.72 -8.41
CA ASP A 166 -6.56 16.23 -8.97
C ASP A 166 -6.46 14.69 -9.04
N VAL A 167 -7.37 13.98 -8.36
CA VAL A 167 -7.36 12.52 -8.24
C VAL A 167 -8.55 11.90 -8.96
N MET A 168 -8.28 10.80 -9.65
CA MET A 168 -9.28 9.92 -10.25
C MET A 168 -9.60 8.81 -9.25
N PHE A 169 -10.88 8.49 -9.10
CA PHE A 169 -11.35 7.39 -8.26
C PHE A 169 -12.16 6.40 -9.10
N MET A 170 -11.93 5.12 -8.89
CA MET A 170 -12.82 4.05 -9.37
C MET A 170 -13.20 3.16 -8.21
N VAL A 171 -14.40 2.59 -8.23
CA VAL A 171 -14.97 1.79 -7.14
C VAL A 171 -15.32 0.38 -7.61
N TYR A 172 -15.06 -0.59 -6.75
CA TYR A 172 -15.52 -1.96 -6.85
C TYR A 172 -16.39 -2.27 -5.62
N PRO A 173 -17.71 -2.46 -5.79
CA PRO A 173 -18.57 -2.90 -4.70
C PRO A 173 -18.28 -4.38 -4.37
N LEU A 174 -18.21 -4.70 -3.09
CA LEU A 174 -18.13 -6.09 -2.63
C LEU A 174 -19.53 -6.56 -2.24
N ASP A 175 -19.88 -7.78 -2.65
CA ASP A 175 -21.16 -8.39 -2.28
C ASP A 175 -21.11 -8.80 -0.81
N GLN A 176 -21.59 -7.91 0.07
CA GLN A 176 -21.93 -8.36 1.42
C GLN A 176 -23.25 -9.11 1.31
N ASN A 177 -23.17 -10.44 1.37
CA ASN A 177 -24.32 -11.34 1.40
C ASN A 177 -25.33 -10.77 2.41
N SER A 178 -26.36 -10.07 1.91
CA SER A 178 -27.39 -9.49 2.75
C SER A 178 -28.13 -10.67 3.36
N SER A 179 -27.85 -11.03 4.60
CA SER A 179 -28.86 -11.74 5.38
C SER A 179 -29.94 -10.71 5.67
N SER A 180 -30.81 -10.50 4.68
CA SER A 180 -32.19 -10.17 4.97
C SER A 180 -32.76 -11.47 5.53
N ASP A 181 -32.55 -11.66 6.83
CA ASP A 181 -33.39 -12.53 7.62
C ASP A 181 -34.81 -11.98 7.46
N GLU A 182 -35.64 -12.72 6.74
CA GLU A 182 -37.05 -12.44 6.63
C GLU A 182 -37.70 -12.73 7.99
N GLU A 183 -38.38 -11.73 8.56
CA GLU A 183 -39.39 -11.94 9.61
C GLU A 183 -40.73 -11.37 9.14
#